data_AF-A0A8H3EPX9-F1
#
_entry.id   AF-A0A8H3EPX9-F1
#
_cell.length_a   1.000
_cell.length_b   1.000
_cell.length_c   1.000
_cell.angle_alpha   90.00
_cell.angle_beta   90.00
_cell.angle_gamma   90.00
#
_symmetry.space_group_name_H-M   'P 1'
#
loop_
_entity.id
_entity.type
_entity.pdbx_description
1 polymer ?
#
loop_
_entity_poly.entity_id
_entity_poly.type
_entity_poly.pdbx_seq_one_letter_code
_entity_poly.pdbx_strand_id
1 'polypeptide(L)'
;MAIQLQWSLDKTIGSTLSIARGIFLAANNDNVQPLAIVSCEKFGNTIAMCQDICRKIENLTAKTPEPVAIKFLRVYAGFDAADSASQLSKSQAGVQFLGLAAALVTSMEGYRAGASLHKMLESSASDKTLLPTTRQLKDLLLSLEPRLVRSGFLNTVIDTKTDTGLHVFIHRDVGPPFDLVDTPLDDVSSKYFTGMANVEDYGRWSLSGLGLDAGSAKEALLQALPLAIKQILQILRFGDEHDPRTTDSSARFRPDFKVLLLSPFPEEHVIAQAASRYLSSSDAITLSSSMPVFLPVGCLPAVILHLDVLRGECSCANCNAASFQRFRKCTVEKFYIGLTFVCADILALSLFGAEIPLLHVKWRWNGNTEFITAINSIISTRESDPYDSCIKPFDLLNYALALTGSGIDERNQRKHGWIMSSFKGQVMYPVLYETLCYEKRGYLTLNCLPGRIRYNGEVYTQVYGRPYRFDLNDLKDLSGPAVKGPRNLIPDMRIVWLLQQADDVLEASLSLKSLDDEYSRFIREPTGILLNIGSSFLLEACAHDPDAMLEAPDKFCVFTSPLFPVPDETERDGIPVIGVVAINGSDDMRSLSLASFDGPVVLRKKACLSCCLDVCRRAGCSVVVL
;
A
#
# COMPACT_ATOMS: atom_id res chain seq x y z
N MET A 1 -11.99 10.60 51.21
CA MET A 1 -11.40 11.82 50.62
C MET A 1 -10.58 11.40 49.42
N ALA A 2 -11.07 11.65 48.21
CA ALA A 2 -10.27 11.50 47.00
C ALA A 2 -9.50 12.82 46.79
N ILE A 3 -8.17 12.74 46.73
CA ILE A 3 -7.34 13.91 46.39
C ILE A 3 -7.51 14.13 44.88
N GLN A 4 -8.30 15.12 44.49
CA GLN A 4 -8.44 15.52 43.09
C GLN A 4 -7.21 16.36 42.73
N LEU A 5 -6.29 15.79 41.96
CA LEU A 5 -5.10 16.50 41.46
C LEU A 5 -5.56 17.64 40.52
N GLN A 6 -5.18 18.87 40.82
CA GLN A 6 -5.47 20.06 40.02
C GLN A 6 -4.20 20.59 39.36
N TRP A 7 -4.35 21.24 38.20
CA TRP A 7 -3.25 21.93 37.50
C TRP A 7 -3.62 23.40 37.24
N SER A 8 -2.62 24.28 37.13
CA SER A 8 -2.82 25.72 36.90
C SER A 8 -1.76 26.34 35.98
N LEU A 9 -2.14 27.43 35.29
CA LEU A 9 -1.22 28.25 34.51
C LEU A 9 -0.63 29.42 35.32
N ASP A 10 -1.08 29.64 36.56
CA ASP A 10 -0.91 30.90 37.33
C ASP A 10 0.53 31.28 37.70
N LYS A 11 1.48 30.34 37.65
CA LYS A 11 2.91 30.67 37.82
C LYS A 11 3.58 31.24 36.55
N THR A 12 2.83 31.42 35.46
CA THR A 12 3.38 31.80 34.15
C THR A 12 2.95 33.19 33.67
N ILE A 13 2.10 33.91 34.41
CA ILE A 13 1.64 35.25 33.98
C ILE A 13 2.77 36.30 34.09
N GLY A 14 3.78 36.07 34.94
CA GLY A 14 5.04 36.82 34.92
C GLY A 14 6.05 36.37 33.83
N SER A 15 5.74 35.31 33.08
CA SER A 15 6.61 34.66 32.10
C SER A 15 5.91 34.30 30.79
N THR A 16 4.92 35.08 30.38
CA THR A 16 4.36 35.08 29.02
C THR A 16 5.41 35.43 27.95
N LEU A 17 6.58 35.95 28.36
CA LEU A 17 7.77 36.17 27.53
C LEU A 17 8.83 35.06 27.59
N SER A 18 8.67 34.02 28.42
CA SER A 18 9.61 32.88 28.51
C SER A 18 9.01 31.57 28.02
N ILE A 19 8.03 31.60 27.11
CA ILE A 19 7.71 30.42 26.31
C ILE A 19 9.01 30.05 25.59
N ALA A 20 9.61 28.93 26.01
CA ALA A 20 10.91 28.51 25.50
C ALA A 20 10.87 28.46 23.98
N ARG A 21 11.93 28.94 23.31
CA ARG A 21 12.10 28.93 21.84
C ARG A 21 11.65 27.60 21.20
N GLY A 22 11.82 26.48 21.91
CA GLY A 22 11.38 25.15 21.48
C GLY A 22 9.86 24.97 21.33
N ILE A 23 9.03 25.59 22.18
CA ILE A 23 7.56 25.47 22.10
C ILE A 23 7.02 26.25 20.89
N PHE A 24 7.53 27.46 20.65
CA PHE A 24 7.16 28.22 19.46
C PHE A 24 7.62 27.53 18.18
N LEU A 25 8.83 26.96 18.17
CA LEU A 25 9.34 26.20 17.03
C LEU A 25 8.46 24.98 16.74
N ALA A 26 8.12 24.20 17.78
CA ALA A 26 7.22 23.05 17.67
C ALA A 26 5.81 23.42 17.20
N ALA A 27 5.25 24.47 17.78
CA ALA A 27 3.95 24.99 17.38
C ALA A 27 3.93 25.43 15.91
N ASN A 28 4.98 26.12 15.46
CA ASN A 28 5.10 26.57 14.07
C ASN A 28 5.25 25.38 13.11
N ASN A 29 6.10 24.41 13.45
CA ASN A 29 6.38 23.25 12.60
C ASN A 29 5.16 22.33 12.42
N ASP A 30 4.32 22.21 13.45
CA ASP A 30 3.09 21.41 13.40
C ASP A 30 1.84 22.22 13.04
N ASN A 31 1.97 23.54 12.88
CA ASN A 31 0.84 24.47 12.71
C ASN A 31 -0.23 24.32 13.82
N VAL A 32 0.22 24.25 15.07
CA VAL A 32 -0.63 24.12 16.27
C VAL A 32 -0.46 25.32 17.18
N GLN A 33 -1.42 25.54 18.08
CA GLN A 33 -1.34 26.67 19.01
C GLN A 33 -0.39 26.35 20.18
N PRO A 34 0.58 27.24 20.51
CA PRO A 34 1.50 27.04 21.63
C PRO A 34 0.80 26.77 22.97
N LEU A 35 -0.36 27.42 23.20
CA LEU A 35 -1.18 27.23 24.40
C LEU A 35 -1.64 25.77 24.56
N ALA A 36 -1.97 25.08 23.46
CA ALA A 36 -2.38 23.68 23.51
C ALA A 36 -1.22 22.79 23.98
N ILE A 37 0.00 23.01 23.47
CA ILE A 37 1.20 22.26 23.88
C ILE A 37 1.46 22.45 25.39
N VAL A 38 1.50 23.70 25.86
CA VAL A 38 1.78 24.02 27.27
C VAL A 38 0.73 23.46 28.21
N SER A 39 -0.55 23.59 27.86
CA SER A 39 -1.66 23.13 28.70
C SER A 39 -1.67 21.61 28.81
N CYS A 40 -1.45 20.91 27.70
CA CYS A 40 -1.38 19.45 27.66
C CYS A 40 -0.15 18.90 28.39
N GLU A 41 1.02 19.53 28.26
CA GLU A 41 2.21 19.16 29.02
C GLU A 41 1.95 19.27 30.52
N LYS A 42 1.37 20.38 30.98
CA LYS A 42 1.05 20.58 32.41
C LYS A 42 0.01 19.59 32.90
N PHE A 43 -1.03 19.34 32.12
CA PHE A 43 -2.06 18.34 32.40
C PHE A 43 -1.47 16.93 32.55
N GLY A 44 -0.40 16.62 31.83
CA GLY A 44 0.36 15.38 31.99
C GLY A 44 0.73 15.03 33.44
N ASN A 45 1.00 16.02 34.30
CA ASN A 45 1.31 15.79 35.72
C ASN A 45 0.16 15.17 36.52
N THR A 46 -1.08 15.25 36.03
CA THR A 46 -2.24 14.65 36.70
C THR A 46 -2.47 13.20 36.26
N ILE A 47 -1.71 12.71 35.28
CA ILE A 47 -1.89 11.38 34.70
C ILE A 47 -0.91 10.40 35.36
N ALA A 48 -1.46 9.45 36.11
CA ALA A 48 -0.69 8.33 36.61
C ALA A 48 -0.42 7.33 35.47
N MET A 49 0.85 7.04 35.21
CA MET A 49 1.26 6.12 34.15
C MET A 49 2.49 5.33 34.61
N CYS A 50 2.52 4.02 34.35
CA CYS A 50 3.65 3.20 34.75
C CYS A 50 4.91 3.56 33.94
N GLN A 51 6.08 3.31 34.54
CA GLN A 51 7.36 3.70 33.98
C GLN A 51 7.68 2.97 32.66
N ASP A 52 7.19 1.74 32.50
CA ASP A 52 7.40 0.95 31.28
C ASP A 52 6.66 1.54 30.07
N ILE A 53 5.41 1.97 30.26
CA ILE A 53 4.65 2.69 29.21
C ILE A 53 5.32 4.03 28.91
N CYS A 54 5.74 4.78 29.93
CA CYS A 54 6.45 6.05 29.73
C CYS A 54 7.72 5.85 28.89
N ARG A 55 8.56 4.86 29.23
CA ARG A 55 9.77 4.51 28.47
C ARG A 55 9.45 4.08 27.04
N LYS A 56 8.37 3.33 26.82
CA LYS A 56 7.95 2.92 25.48
C LYS A 56 7.55 4.13 24.63
N ILE A 57 6.71 5.02 25.17
CA ILE A 57 6.29 6.26 24.50
C ILE A 57 7.49 7.16 24.25
N GLU A 58 8.35 7.38 25.23
CA GLU A 58 9.56 8.19 25.10
C GLU A 58 10.48 7.65 24.01
N ASN A 59 10.76 6.35 24.00
CA ASN A 59 11.60 5.74 22.95
C ASN A 59 11.02 5.91 21.54
N LEU A 60 9.70 5.89 21.39
CA LEU A 60 9.02 5.97 20.09
C LEU A 60 8.74 7.41 19.65
N THR A 61 8.66 8.36 20.59
CA THR A 61 8.35 9.78 20.29
C THR A 61 9.57 10.69 20.34
N ALA A 62 10.58 10.40 21.17
CA ALA A 62 11.79 11.21 21.31
C ALA A 62 12.84 10.90 20.23
N LYS A 63 12.95 9.64 19.79
CA LYS A 63 13.87 9.25 18.72
C LYS A 63 13.22 9.53 17.37
N THR A 64 13.47 10.72 16.83
CA THR A 64 13.10 11.06 15.46
C THR A 64 14.16 10.49 14.52
N PRO A 65 13.87 9.49 13.66
CA PRO A 65 14.80 9.07 12.63
C PRO A 65 15.12 10.25 11.71
N GLU A 66 16.34 10.28 11.16
CA GLU A 66 16.67 11.30 10.16
C GLU A 66 15.71 11.18 8.97
N PRO A 67 15.19 12.31 8.45
CA PRO A 67 14.34 12.31 7.27
C PRO A 67 15.05 11.64 6.09
N VAL A 68 14.37 10.69 5.46
CA VAL A 68 14.88 9.94 4.30
C VAL A 68 14.57 10.72 3.04
N ALA A 69 15.59 11.03 2.24
CA ALA A 69 15.41 11.69 0.95
C ALA A 69 14.91 10.69 -0.10
N ILE A 70 13.74 10.96 -0.68
CA ILE A 70 13.19 10.21 -1.81
C ILE A 70 13.66 10.91 -3.09
N LYS A 71 14.76 10.39 -3.65
CA LYS A 71 15.57 11.09 -4.67
C LYS A 71 14.81 11.43 -5.94
N PHE A 72 13.94 10.54 -6.41
CA PHE A 72 13.29 10.69 -7.71
C PHE A 72 12.32 11.89 -7.74
N LEU A 73 11.60 12.15 -6.65
CA LEU A 73 10.77 13.35 -6.49
C LEU A 73 11.50 14.51 -5.83
N ARG A 74 12.68 14.30 -5.24
CA ARG A 74 13.37 15.31 -4.40
C ARG A 74 12.52 15.77 -3.21
N VAL A 75 11.77 14.85 -2.63
CA VAL A 75 10.99 15.05 -1.39
C VAL A 75 11.67 14.35 -0.23
N TYR A 76 11.27 14.66 0.99
CA TYR A 76 11.71 13.97 2.19
C TYR A 76 10.54 13.22 2.85
N ALA A 77 10.81 12.01 3.33
CA ALA A 77 9.92 11.28 4.23
C ALA A 77 10.50 11.32 5.64
N GLY A 78 9.77 11.92 6.57
CA GLY A 78 10.24 12.01 7.96
C GLY A 78 9.37 12.89 8.83
N PHE A 79 9.77 13.03 10.09
CA PHE A 79 9.19 14.00 11.02
C PHE A 79 10.16 15.16 11.24
N ASP A 80 9.65 16.29 11.69
CA ASP A 80 10.49 17.41 12.06
C ASP A 80 11.20 17.11 13.39
N ALA A 81 12.49 17.43 13.48
CA ALA A 81 13.29 17.22 14.69
C ALA A 81 12.81 18.09 15.87
N ALA A 82 12.08 19.16 15.58
CA ALA A 82 11.55 20.08 16.58
C ALA A 82 10.01 20.19 16.46
N ASP A 83 9.30 19.07 16.30
CA ASP A 83 7.83 19.03 16.36
C ASP A 83 7.26 18.93 17.80
N SER A 84 5.93 18.94 17.92
CA SER A 84 5.24 18.92 19.22
C SER A 84 5.51 17.66 20.01
N ALA A 85 5.66 16.50 19.35
CA ALA A 85 5.97 15.24 20.02
C ALA A 85 7.39 15.25 20.59
N SER A 86 8.36 15.74 19.80
CA SER A 86 9.74 15.93 20.24
C SER A 86 9.83 16.95 21.38
N GLN A 87 8.96 17.96 21.41
CA GLN A 87 8.91 18.93 22.50
C GLN A 87 8.29 18.34 23.77
N LEU A 88 7.16 17.65 23.67
CA LEU A 88 6.47 17.02 24.79
C LEU A 88 7.27 15.86 25.41
N SER A 89 8.08 15.16 24.63
CA SER A 89 8.91 14.07 25.15
C SER A 89 10.08 14.52 26.04
N LYS A 90 10.36 15.83 26.14
CA LYS A 90 11.45 16.38 26.96
C LYS A 90 11.16 16.40 28.47
N SER A 91 9.90 16.19 28.86
CA SER A 91 9.49 16.20 30.26
C SER A 91 8.65 14.97 30.59
N GLN A 92 8.75 14.52 31.84
CA GLN A 92 7.95 13.39 32.33
C GLN A 92 6.44 13.64 32.15
N ALA A 93 6.00 14.87 32.42
CA ALA A 93 4.60 15.28 32.26
C ALA A 93 4.17 15.21 30.79
N GLY A 94 4.99 15.71 29.86
CA GLY A 94 4.69 15.61 28.44
C GLY A 94 4.68 14.16 27.93
N VAL A 95 5.57 13.28 28.42
CA VAL A 95 5.52 11.83 28.11
C VAL A 95 4.23 11.18 28.62
N GLN A 96 3.79 11.51 29.84
CA GLN A 96 2.52 11.03 30.40
C GLN A 96 1.32 11.50 29.55
N PHE A 97 1.34 12.77 29.12
CA PHE A 97 0.34 13.29 28.19
C PHE A 97 0.40 12.57 26.84
N LEU A 98 1.58 12.32 26.27
CA LEU A 98 1.72 11.61 25.01
C LEU A 98 1.14 10.20 25.08
N GLY A 99 1.25 9.51 26.22
CA GLY A 99 0.61 8.20 26.41
C GLY A 99 -0.93 8.28 26.46
N LEU A 100 -1.51 9.31 27.08
CA LEU A 100 -2.96 9.56 27.00
C LEU A 100 -3.38 9.93 25.58
N ALA A 101 -2.63 10.81 24.92
CA ALA A 101 -2.89 11.20 23.55
C ALA A 101 -2.85 9.98 22.63
N ALA A 102 -1.92 9.04 22.85
CA ALA A 102 -1.85 7.78 22.09
C ALA A 102 -3.15 6.98 22.24
N ALA A 103 -3.65 6.82 23.47
CA ALA A 103 -4.91 6.13 23.73
C ALA A 103 -6.11 6.81 23.04
N LEU A 104 -6.17 8.14 23.06
CA LEU A 104 -7.25 8.91 22.45
C LEU A 104 -7.25 8.77 20.93
N VAL A 105 -6.08 8.97 20.27
CA VAL A 105 -6.00 8.92 18.81
C VAL A 105 -6.13 7.50 18.24
N THR A 106 -5.87 6.46 19.04
CA THR A 106 -6.11 5.06 18.64
C THR A 106 -7.53 4.58 18.93
N SER A 107 -8.33 5.30 19.70
CA SER A 107 -9.66 4.84 20.12
C SER A 107 -10.79 5.72 19.58
N MET A 108 -10.48 6.93 19.09
CA MET A 108 -11.48 7.91 18.70
C MET A 108 -11.04 8.72 17.48
N GLU A 109 -12.01 9.17 16.68
CA GLU A 109 -11.77 10.16 15.63
C GLU A 109 -11.32 11.51 16.21
N GLY A 110 -10.49 12.26 15.47
CA GLY A 110 -9.78 13.44 15.97
C GLY A 110 -10.66 14.52 16.61
N TYR A 111 -11.87 14.78 16.10
CA TYR A 111 -12.78 15.75 16.74
C TYR A 111 -13.31 15.25 18.08
N ARG A 112 -13.71 13.98 18.18
CA ARG A 112 -14.18 13.39 19.43
C ARG A 112 -13.05 13.31 20.45
N ALA A 113 -11.84 12.93 20.00
CA ALA A 113 -10.64 12.92 20.83
C ALA A 113 -10.34 14.32 21.41
N GLY A 114 -10.38 15.37 20.58
CA GLY A 114 -10.19 16.75 21.02
C GLY A 114 -11.27 17.23 22.00
N ALA A 115 -12.54 16.85 21.77
CA ALA A 115 -13.65 17.21 22.66
C ALA A 115 -13.57 16.49 24.01
N SER A 116 -13.18 15.21 24.03
CA SER A 116 -12.92 14.46 25.27
C SER A 116 -11.77 15.08 26.05
N LEU A 117 -10.66 15.41 25.38
CA LEU A 117 -9.52 16.06 26.01
C LEU A 117 -9.88 17.44 26.58
N HIS A 118 -10.70 18.23 25.87
CA HIS A 118 -11.19 19.51 26.36
C HIS A 118 -11.96 19.34 27.68
N LYS A 119 -12.88 18.38 27.75
CA LYS A 119 -13.65 18.09 28.98
C LYS A 119 -12.74 17.65 30.14
N MET A 120 -11.73 16.82 29.85
CA MET A 120 -10.74 16.40 30.86
C MET A 120 -9.95 17.59 31.41
N LEU A 121 -9.50 18.50 30.54
CA LEU A 121 -8.81 19.73 30.93
C LEU A 121 -9.73 20.66 31.75
N GLU A 122 -10.96 20.89 31.28
CA GLU A 122 -11.92 21.79 31.92
C GLU A 122 -12.35 21.32 33.33
N SER A 123 -12.43 20.01 33.54
CA SER A 123 -12.82 19.41 34.83
C SER A 123 -11.69 19.31 35.86
N SER A 124 -10.43 19.42 35.41
CA SER A 124 -9.23 19.27 36.25
C SER A 124 -8.46 20.57 36.46
N ALA A 125 -8.71 21.59 35.64
CA ALA A 125 -8.06 22.89 35.76
C ALA A 125 -8.54 23.64 37.00
N SER A 126 -7.59 24.16 37.78
CA SER A 126 -7.88 25.09 38.89
C SER A 126 -8.25 26.49 38.39
N ASP A 127 -7.75 26.87 37.21
CA ASP A 127 -8.11 28.10 36.50
C ASP A 127 -8.62 27.78 35.08
N LYS A 128 -9.85 28.20 34.79
CA LYS A 128 -10.53 27.95 33.51
C LYS A 128 -10.37 29.09 32.50
N THR A 129 -9.69 30.18 32.85
CA THR A 129 -9.59 31.36 32.00
C THR A 129 -8.66 31.17 30.79
N LEU A 130 -7.70 30.24 30.88
CA LEU A 130 -6.67 30.00 29.86
C LEU A 130 -6.68 28.56 29.34
N LEU A 131 -7.86 28.06 28.92
CA LEU A 131 -7.99 26.73 28.33
C LEU A 131 -7.89 26.77 26.79
N PRO A 132 -7.16 25.84 26.16
CA PRO A 132 -7.19 25.68 24.71
C PRO A 132 -8.56 25.21 24.26
N THR A 133 -9.02 25.69 23.10
CA THR A 133 -10.32 25.28 22.54
C THR A 133 -10.28 23.85 22.03
N THR A 134 -11.46 23.22 21.90
CA THR A 134 -11.60 21.89 21.27
C THR A 134 -10.92 21.80 19.91
N ARG A 135 -10.97 22.87 19.10
CA ARG A 135 -10.30 22.92 17.79
C ARG A 135 -8.78 22.87 17.94
N GLN A 136 -8.22 23.66 18.85
CA GLN A 136 -6.77 23.69 19.09
C GLN A 136 -6.25 22.34 19.62
N LEU A 137 -7.04 21.68 20.47
CA LEU A 137 -6.72 20.35 20.98
C LEU A 137 -6.83 19.27 19.91
N LYS A 138 -7.86 19.34 19.06
CA LYS A 138 -7.97 18.50 17.87
C LYS A 138 -6.74 18.66 16.97
N ASP A 139 -6.35 19.90 16.67
CA ASP A 139 -5.22 20.18 15.78
C ASP A 139 -3.91 19.63 16.36
N LEU A 140 -3.69 19.77 17.68
CA LEU A 140 -2.57 19.13 18.39
C LEU A 140 -2.63 17.59 18.33
N LEU A 141 -3.78 16.98 18.59
CA LEU A 141 -3.90 15.52 18.52
C LEU A 141 -3.66 14.99 17.11
N LEU A 142 -4.14 15.69 16.07
CA LEU A 142 -3.87 15.35 14.68
C LEU A 142 -2.39 15.55 14.29
N SER A 143 -1.69 16.51 14.90
CA SER A 143 -0.25 16.66 14.68
C SER A 143 0.55 15.50 15.29
N LEU A 144 0.19 15.08 16.50
CA LEU A 144 0.84 14.01 17.25
C LEU A 144 0.51 12.60 16.73
N GLU A 145 -0.69 12.41 16.19
CA GLU A 145 -1.24 11.11 15.80
C GLU A 145 -0.27 10.25 14.98
N PRO A 146 0.34 10.74 13.87
CA PRO A 146 1.30 9.96 13.08
C PRO A 146 2.47 9.34 13.86
N ARG A 147 2.96 9.97 14.92
CA ARG A 147 4.01 9.39 15.78
C ARG A 147 3.42 8.44 16.81
N LEU A 148 2.32 8.85 17.45
CA LEU A 148 1.70 8.10 18.53
C LEU A 148 1.10 6.79 18.08
N VAL A 149 0.51 6.75 16.90
CA VAL A 149 -0.05 5.52 16.32
C VAL A 149 1.05 4.49 16.05
N ARG A 150 2.26 4.95 15.69
CA ARG A 150 3.43 4.08 15.52
C ARG A 150 4.02 3.56 16.82
N SER A 151 3.54 4.03 17.97
CA SER A 151 3.95 3.46 19.26
C SER A 151 3.45 2.02 19.47
N GLY A 152 2.55 1.53 18.62
CA GLY A 152 1.94 0.21 18.79
C GLY A 152 1.12 0.11 20.07
N PHE A 153 0.55 1.23 20.53
CA PHE A 153 -0.25 1.29 21.75
C PHE A 153 -1.43 0.30 21.67
N LEU A 154 -2.07 0.18 20.50
CA LEU A 154 -3.15 -0.78 20.26
C LEU A 154 -2.74 -2.23 20.61
N ASN A 155 -1.54 -2.63 20.19
CA ASN A 155 -1.01 -3.97 20.49
C ASN A 155 -0.84 -4.19 21.99
N THR A 156 -0.61 -3.13 22.77
CA THR A 156 -0.39 -3.23 24.23
C THR A 156 -1.71 -3.35 24.99
N VAL A 157 -2.79 -2.78 24.47
CA VAL A 157 -4.12 -2.77 25.11
C VAL A 157 -4.90 -4.06 24.83
N ILE A 158 -4.73 -4.66 23.64
CA ILE A 158 -5.55 -5.80 23.20
C ILE A 158 -4.91 -7.16 23.56
N ASP A 159 -3.59 -7.23 23.80
CA ASP A 159 -2.89 -8.49 24.12
C ASP A 159 -3.21 -9.06 25.52
N THR A 160 -4.11 -8.45 26.29
CA THR A 160 -4.51 -8.92 27.62
C THR A 160 -5.53 -10.07 27.60
N LYS A 161 -5.41 -11.00 26.63
CA LYS A 161 -6.03 -12.34 26.68
C LYS A 161 -5.03 -13.41 27.13
N THR A 162 -4.06 -13.04 27.96
CA THR A 162 -3.25 -13.98 28.73
C THR A 162 -3.78 -14.05 30.16
N ASP A 163 -3.93 -15.28 30.63
CA ASP A 163 -4.59 -15.74 31.86
C ASP A 163 -3.86 -15.35 33.17
N THR A 164 -3.16 -14.21 33.18
CA THR A 164 -2.55 -13.61 34.38
C THR A 164 -2.67 -12.10 34.29
N GLY A 165 -3.55 -11.55 35.13
CA GLY A 165 -3.97 -10.16 35.13
C GLY A 165 -2.82 -9.15 35.10
N LEU A 166 -2.68 -8.46 33.96
CA LEU A 166 -2.16 -7.10 33.94
C LEU A 166 -3.25 -6.19 34.52
N HIS A 167 -3.25 -6.02 35.85
CA HIS A 167 -4.09 -5.03 36.52
C HIS A 167 -3.49 -3.64 36.29
N VAL A 168 -4.05 -2.90 35.33
CA VAL A 168 -3.89 -1.44 35.29
C VAL A 168 -4.76 -0.87 36.41
N PHE A 169 -4.15 -0.55 37.56
CA PHE A 169 -4.83 0.13 38.65
C PHE A 169 -5.02 1.61 38.29
N ILE A 170 -6.18 1.96 37.73
CA ILE A 170 -6.68 3.33 37.73
C ILE A 170 -7.40 3.52 39.07
N HIS A 171 -6.88 4.41 39.94
CA HIS A 171 -7.43 4.60 41.27
C HIS A 171 -8.84 5.23 41.23
N ARG A 172 -9.82 4.36 41.49
CA ARG A 172 -11.25 4.55 41.86
C ARG A 172 -12.07 5.48 40.96
N ASP A 173 -12.84 4.83 40.10
CA ASP A 173 -13.86 5.30 39.15
C ASP A 173 -13.40 5.72 37.76
N VAL A 174 -12.46 4.99 37.17
CA VAL A 174 -12.56 4.70 35.74
C VAL A 174 -12.11 3.28 35.44
N GLY A 175 -12.98 2.44 34.88
CA GLY A 175 -12.65 1.07 34.49
C GLY A 175 -11.92 1.01 33.14
N PRO A 176 -12.19 0.02 32.26
CA PRO A 176 -11.42 -0.19 31.03
C PRO A 176 -11.45 1.06 30.11
N PRO A 177 -10.64 1.13 29.04
CA PRO A 177 -10.63 2.31 28.15
C PRO A 177 -12.00 2.76 27.60
N PHE A 178 -13.00 1.86 27.57
CA PHE A 178 -14.39 2.20 27.25
C PHE A 178 -15.14 2.91 28.40
N ASP A 179 -14.75 2.73 29.66
CA ASP A 179 -15.27 3.47 30.81
C ASP A 179 -14.69 4.89 30.91
N LEU A 180 -13.62 5.22 30.19
CA LEU A 180 -13.13 6.60 30.00
C LEU A 180 -13.98 7.40 28.99
N VAL A 181 -14.83 6.70 28.23
CA VAL A 181 -15.61 7.27 27.12
C VAL A 181 -17.07 6.86 27.31
N ASP A 182 -17.73 7.48 28.28
CA ASP A 182 -19.17 7.35 28.48
C ASP A 182 -19.90 7.93 27.26
N THR A 183 -20.19 7.05 26.29
CA THR A 183 -21.20 7.30 25.27
C THR A 183 -22.21 6.15 25.37
N PRO A 184 -23.45 6.43 25.79
CA PRO A 184 -24.49 5.41 25.81
C PRO A 184 -24.81 5.08 24.35
N LEU A 185 -24.37 3.91 23.88
CA LEU A 185 -24.61 3.47 22.52
C LEU A 185 -25.35 2.14 22.56
N ASP A 186 -26.67 2.25 22.67
CA ASP A 186 -27.64 1.29 22.12
C ASP A 186 -27.51 1.12 20.59
N ASP A 187 -26.57 1.84 19.97
CA ASP A 187 -26.23 1.70 18.58
C ASP A 187 -25.07 0.69 18.40
N VAL A 188 -25.38 -0.43 17.75
CA VAL A 188 -24.50 -1.54 17.38
C VAL A 188 -23.30 -1.06 16.52
N SER A 189 -23.32 0.19 16.07
CA SER A 189 -22.27 0.89 15.34
C SER A 189 -21.05 1.33 16.19
N SER A 190 -21.07 1.15 17.51
CA SER A 190 -20.04 1.66 18.45
C SER A 190 -18.91 0.67 18.79
N LYS A 191 -18.98 -0.58 18.31
CA LYS A 191 -17.99 -1.64 18.60
C LYS A 191 -16.74 -1.61 17.70
N TYR A 192 -16.49 -0.52 16.97
CA TYR A 192 -15.40 -0.47 15.99
C TYR A 192 -14.15 0.16 16.60
N PHE A 193 -13.15 -0.67 16.90
CA PHE A 193 -11.79 -0.19 17.12
C PHE A 193 -11.15 0.12 15.76
N THR A 194 -10.50 1.28 15.66
CA THR A 194 -9.71 1.69 14.50
C THR A 194 -8.33 2.09 14.97
N GLY A 195 -7.28 1.45 14.48
CA GLY A 195 -5.92 1.80 14.87
C GLY A 195 -4.90 1.04 14.05
N MET A 196 -3.62 1.20 14.37
CA MET A 196 -2.54 0.53 13.64
C MET A 196 -1.94 -0.60 14.48
N ALA A 197 -1.69 -1.73 13.84
CA ALA A 197 -1.18 -2.94 14.45
C ALA A 197 0.02 -3.49 13.69
N ASN A 198 0.83 -4.32 14.34
CA ASN A 198 1.81 -5.10 13.57
C ASN A 198 1.09 -6.21 12.81
N VAL A 199 1.81 -6.89 11.92
CA VAL A 199 1.27 -7.93 11.05
C VAL A 199 0.82 -9.15 11.85
N GLU A 200 1.58 -9.49 12.88
CA GLU A 200 1.38 -10.64 13.73
C GLU A 200 0.04 -10.54 14.50
N ASP A 201 -0.19 -9.39 15.13
CA ASP A 201 -1.41 -9.08 15.88
C ASP A 201 -2.60 -8.90 14.94
N TYR A 202 -2.42 -8.20 13.81
CA TYR A 202 -3.44 -8.08 12.77
C TYR A 202 -3.88 -9.46 12.27
N GLY A 203 -2.93 -10.33 11.92
CA GLY A 203 -3.20 -11.67 11.44
C GLY A 203 -3.91 -12.53 12.49
N ARG A 204 -3.47 -12.48 13.76
CA ARG A 204 -4.15 -13.15 14.88
C ARG A 204 -5.61 -12.71 14.99
N TRP A 205 -5.88 -11.41 14.93
CA TRP A 205 -7.24 -10.87 15.03
C TRP A 205 -8.09 -11.19 13.81
N SER A 206 -7.50 -11.12 12.60
CA SER A 206 -8.17 -11.48 11.35
C SER A 206 -8.59 -12.95 11.35
N LEU A 207 -7.68 -13.86 11.70
CA LEU A 207 -7.96 -15.29 11.80
C LEU A 207 -9.06 -15.59 12.84
N SER A 208 -9.00 -14.94 13.99
CA SER A 208 -10.04 -15.09 15.03
C SER A 208 -11.40 -14.55 14.57
N GLY A 209 -11.42 -13.40 13.90
CA GLY A 209 -12.63 -12.82 13.30
C GLY A 209 -13.25 -13.69 12.19
N LEU A 210 -12.42 -14.46 11.49
CA LEU A 210 -12.83 -15.42 10.46
C LEU A 210 -13.15 -16.82 11.03
N GLY A 211 -12.85 -17.09 12.30
CA GLY A 211 -13.01 -18.41 12.92
C GLY A 211 -12.02 -19.46 12.39
N LEU A 212 -10.82 -19.03 11.98
CA LEU A 212 -9.75 -19.87 11.42
C LEU A 212 -8.53 -20.02 12.36
N ASP A 213 -8.65 -19.58 13.61
CA ASP A 213 -7.56 -19.52 14.59
C ASP A 213 -7.44 -20.76 15.50
N ALA A 214 -8.41 -21.69 15.46
CA ALA A 214 -8.43 -22.88 16.32
C ALA A 214 -9.01 -24.15 15.65
N GLY A 215 -8.74 -25.31 16.28
CA GLY A 215 -9.35 -26.59 15.93
C GLY A 215 -9.11 -27.06 14.49
N SER A 216 -10.08 -27.79 13.93
CA SER A 216 -10.01 -28.31 12.56
C SER A 216 -9.97 -27.20 11.50
N ALA A 217 -10.49 -26.00 11.80
CA ALA A 217 -10.43 -24.84 10.91
C ALA A 217 -8.99 -24.36 10.71
N LYS A 218 -8.21 -24.28 11.80
CA LYS A 218 -6.78 -23.91 11.76
C LYS A 218 -5.97 -24.96 10.99
N GLU A 219 -6.19 -26.24 11.25
CA GLU A 219 -5.49 -27.32 10.55
C GLU A 219 -5.80 -27.31 9.04
N ALA A 220 -7.07 -27.15 8.67
CA ALA A 220 -7.50 -26.99 7.28
C ALA A 220 -6.84 -25.77 6.63
N LEU A 221 -6.81 -24.62 7.33
CA LEU A 221 -6.14 -23.41 6.83
C LEU A 221 -4.65 -23.64 6.59
N LEU A 222 -3.92 -24.18 7.57
CA LEU A 222 -2.47 -24.40 7.46
C LEU A 222 -2.12 -25.35 6.31
N GLN A 223 -2.97 -26.35 6.03
CA GLN A 223 -2.78 -27.25 4.90
C GLN A 223 -3.17 -26.61 3.56
N ALA A 224 -4.25 -25.82 3.54
CA ALA A 224 -4.77 -25.17 2.34
C ALA A 224 -3.88 -24.03 1.83
N LEU A 225 -3.34 -23.24 2.75
CA LEU A 225 -2.72 -21.95 2.46
C LEU A 225 -1.55 -22.04 1.45
N PRO A 226 -0.57 -22.95 1.59
CA PRO A 226 0.54 -23.02 0.64
C PRO A 226 0.06 -23.37 -0.77
N LEU A 227 -0.90 -24.30 -0.89
CA LEU A 227 -1.45 -24.71 -2.17
C LEU A 227 -2.26 -23.57 -2.82
N ALA A 228 -3.12 -22.91 -2.04
CA ALA A 228 -3.93 -21.79 -2.50
C ALA A 228 -3.06 -20.63 -3.01
N ILE A 229 -2.04 -20.21 -2.24
CA ILE A 229 -1.09 -19.18 -2.68
C ILE A 229 -0.41 -19.60 -3.99
N LYS A 230 0.03 -20.86 -4.10
CA LYS A 230 0.69 -21.35 -5.32
C LYS A 230 -0.25 -21.35 -6.53
N GLN A 231 -1.52 -21.71 -6.34
CA GLN A 231 -2.56 -21.61 -7.36
C GLN A 231 -2.75 -20.18 -7.84
N ILE A 232 -2.90 -19.25 -6.91
CA ILE A 232 -3.06 -17.82 -7.23
C ILE A 232 -1.87 -17.31 -8.03
N LEU A 233 -0.63 -17.54 -7.57
CA LEU A 233 0.58 -17.10 -8.27
C LEU A 233 0.73 -17.69 -9.68
N GLN A 234 0.15 -18.87 -9.91
CA GLN A 234 0.18 -19.51 -11.22
C GLN A 234 -1.00 -19.14 -12.11
N ILE A 235 -2.15 -18.76 -11.57
CA ILE A 235 -3.37 -18.58 -12.36
C ILE A 235 -3.71 -17.10 -12.52
N LEU A 236 -3.54 -16.28 -11.48
CA LEU A 236 -3.83 -14.85 -11.50
C LEU A 236 -2.99 -14.14 -12.57
N ARG A 237 -3.62 -13.25 -13.33
CA ARG A 237 -3.00 -12.45 -14.39
C ARG A 237 -3.21 -10.98 -14.13
N PHE A 238 -2.32 -10.17 -14.70
CA PHE A 238 -2.36 -8.74 -14.60
C PHE A 238 -2.42 -8.11 -16.00
N GLY A 239 -3.25 -7.09 -16.18
CA GLY A 239 -3.38 -6.40 -17.46
C GLY A 239 -4.71 -5.66 -17.57
N ASP A 240 -4.86 -4.88 -18.63
CA ASP A 240 -6.14 -4.26 -18.96
C ASP A 240 -6.90 -5.14 -19.96
N GLU A 241 -8.03 -5.70 -19.54
CA GLU A 241 -8.86 -6.60 -20.38
C GLU A 241 -9.51 -5.88 -21.57
N HIS A 242 -9.62 -4.55 -21.52
CA HIS A 242 -10.40 -3.76 -22.46
C HIS A 242 -9.60 -3.21 -23.64
N ASP A 243 -8.39 -3.71 -23.94
CA ASP A 243 -7.67 -3.23 -25.14
C ASP A 243 -8.33 -3.79 -26.42
N PRO A 244 -9.14 -2.98 -27.15
CA PRO A 244 -9.89 -3.44 -28.31
C PRO A 244 -8.97 -3.68 -29.52
N ARG A 245 -7.67 -3.37 -29.41
CA ARG A 245 -6.66 -3.52 -30.46
C ARG A 245 -6.07 -4.92 -30.54
N THR A 246 -6.30 -5.80 -29.55
CA THR A 246 -5.98 -7.22 -29.73
C THR A 246 -7.20 -8.01 -30.17
N THR A 247 -7.22 -8.30 -31.46
CA THR A 247 -8.20 -9.16 -32.13
C THR A 247 -8.17 -10.62 -31.67
N ASP A 248 -7.12 -11.04 -30.94
CA ASP A 248 -6.99 -12.39 -30.39
C ASP A 248 -6.37 -12.37 -28.98
N SER A 249 -7.17 -12.00 -27.97
CA SER A 249 -6.77 -12.04 -26.56
C SER A 249 -6.28 -13.43 -26.13
N SER A 250 -6.71 -14.50 -26.81
CA SER A 250 -6.33 -15.89 -26.52
C SER A 250 -4.86 -16.19 -26.76
N ALA A 251 -4.22 -15.49 -27.71
CA ALA A 251 -2.80 -15.69 -28.02
C ALA A 251 -1.90 -15.32 -26.84
N ARG A 252 -2.27 -14.30 -26.05
CA ARG A 252 -1.51 -13.85 -24.86
C ARG A 252 -1.49 -14.88 -23.73
N PHE A 253 -2.51 -15.75 -23.66
CA PHE A 253 -2.66 -16.73 -22.58
C PHE A 253 -2.12 -18.12 -22.94
N ARG A 254 -1.41 -18.23 -24.07
CA ARG A 254 -0.72 -19.48 -24.40
C ARG A 254 0.30 -19.84 -23.31
N PRO A 255 0.41 -21.12 -22.90
CA PRO A 255 1.33 -21.57 -21.86
C PRO A 255 2.78 -21.10 -22.09
N ASP A 256 3.20 -21.06 -23.36
CA ASP A 256 4.54 -20.67 -23.80
C ASP A 256 4.91 -19.23 -23.45
N PHE A 257 3.93 -18.33 -23.31
CA PHE A 257 4.16 -16.92 -22.97
C PHE A 257 4.05 -16.62 -21.48
N LYS A 258 3.48 -17.54 -20.69
CA LYS A 258 3.36 -17.37 -19.24
C LYS A 258 4.72 -17.16 -18.59
N VAL A 259 5.76 -17.79 -19.12
CA VAL A 259 7.14 -17.63 -18.63
C VAL A 259 7.77 -16.29 -19.02
N LEU A 260 7.14 -15.48 -19.87
CA LEU A 260 7.63 -14.16 -20.28
C LEU A 260 6.87 -13.02 -19.58
N LEU A 261 5.70 -13.29 -19.01
CA LEU A 261 4.91 -12.30 -18.28
C LEU A 261 5.63 -11.86 -17.00
N LEU A 262 5.50 -10.58 -16.68
CA LEU A 262 5.97 -10.03 -15.41
C LEU A 262 4.94 -10.27 -14.31
N SER A 263 5.41 -10.46 -13.08
CA SER A 263 4.59 -10.66 -11.88
C SER A 263 4.78 -9.48 -10.91
N PRO A 264 3.70 -8.89 -10.38
CA PRO A 264 3.81 -7.85 -9.37
C PRO A 264 4.32 -8.41 -8.04
N PHE A 265 4.05 -9.68 -7.77
CA PHE A 265 4.45 -10.35 -6.54
C PHE A 265 5.96 -10.60 -6.50
N PRO A 266 6.58 -10.47 -5.31
CA PRO A 266 8.00 -10.75 -5.11
C PRO A 266 8.28 -12.25 -5.22
N GLU A 267 9.54 -12.61 -4.97
CA GLU A 267 9.94 -14.02 -4.89
C GLU A 267 9.20 -14.79 -3.80
N GLU A 268 9.00 -16.09 -4.03
CA GLU A 268 8.15 -16.94 -3.17
C GLU A 268 8.62 -16.99 -1.71
N HIS A 269 9.92 -16.83 -1.45
CA HIS A 269 10.45 -16.80 -0.08
C HIS A 269 10.00 -15.55 0.69
N VAL A 270 9.80 -14.42 0.02
CA VAL A 270 9.26 -13.18 0.63
C VAL A 270 7.79 -13.37 0.97
N ILE A 271 7.03 -14.01 0.09
CA ILE A 271 5.62 -14.34 0.32
C ILE A 271 5.48 -15.31 1.50
N ALA A 272 6.33 -16.33 1.57
CA ALA A 272 6.37 -17.26 2.68
C ALA A 272 6.70 -16.56 4.01
N GLN A 273 7.63 -15.61 4.01
CA GLN A 273 7.94 -14.81 5.20
C GLN A 273 6.75 -13.96 5.65
N ALA A 274 6.06 -13.29 4.72
CA ALA A 274 4.84 -12.54 5.03
C ALA A 274 3.75 -13.45 5.62
N ALA A 275 3.60 -14.66 5.08
CA ALA A 275 2.66 -15.66 5.58
C ALA A 275 2.99 -16.14 7.00
N SER A 276 4.25 -16.46 7.29
CA SER A 276 4.68 -16.87 8.64
C SER A 276 4.45 -15.76 9.67
N ARG A 277 4.73 -14.50 9.32
CA ARG A 277 4.45 -13.33 10.18
C ARG A 277 2.95 -13.17 10.43
N TYR A 278 2.13 -13.23 9.38
CA TYR A 278 0.68 -13.14 9.48
C TYR A 278 0.09 -14.21 10.41
N LEU A 279 0.58 -15.45 10.31
CA LEU A 279 0.13 -16.56 11.16
C LEU A 279 0.68 -16.50 12.59
N SER A 280 1.57 -15.56 12.92
CA SER A 280 2.34 -15.55 14.18
C SER A 280 3.03 -16.91 14.44
N SER A 281 3.49 -17.59 13.39
CA SER A 281 4.08 -18.93 13.49
C SER A 281 5.60 -18.87 13.33
N SER A 282 6.31 -19.59 14.20
CA SER A 282 7.76 -19.82 14.07
C SER A 282 8.08 -20.77 12.92
N ASP A 283 7.11 -21.58 12.48
CA ASP A 283 7.30 -22.53 11.40
C ASP A 283 7.27 -21.82 10.04
N ALA A 284 8.30 -22.06 9.24
CA ALA A 284 8.39 -21.52 7.89
C ALA A 284 7.36 -22.20 6.97
N ILE A 285 6.48 -21.41 6.35
CA ILE A 285 5.63 -21.93 5.28
C ILE A 285 6.51 -22.25 4.07
N THR A 286 6.37 -23.47 3.54
CA THR A 286 7.12 -23.88 2.35
C THR A 286 6.23 -23.83 1.10
N LEU A 287 6.53 -22.92 0.19
CA LEU A 287 5.93 -22.87 -1.15
C LEU A 287 6.78 -23.72 -2.11
N SER A 288 6.57 -25.04 -2.11
CA SER A 288 7.35 -25.92 -3.01
C SER A 288 6.96 -25.74 -4.48
N SER A 289 7.94 -25.83 -5.38
CA SER A 289 7.71 -25.89 -6.83
C SER A 289 7.01 -27.17 -7.28
N SER A 290 7.07 -28.24 -6.48
CA SER A 290 6.50 -29.55 -6.80
C SER A 290 5.03 -29.72 -6.39
N MET A 291 4.35 -28.65 -5.97
CA MET A 291 2.97 -28.76 -5.48
C MET A 291 1.98 -29.04 -6.64
N PRO A 292 0.95 -29.88 -6.40
CA PRO A 292 -0.02 -30.24 -7.42
C PRO A 292 -1.01 -29.09 -7.60
N VAL A 293 -0.63 -28.06 -8.37
CA VAL A 293 -1.43 -26.83 -8.51
C VAL A 293 -2.82 -27.07 -9.13
N PHE A 294 -3.01 -28.18 -9.82
CA PHE A 294 -4.32 -28.61 -10.33
C PHE A 294 -5.20 -29.35 -9.30
N LEU A 295 -4.69 -29.65 -8.11
CA LEU A 295 -5.47 -30.27 -7.04
C LEU A 295 -6.35 -29.20 -6.37
N PRO A 296 -7.69 -29.34 -6.36
CA PRO A 296 -8.54 -28.38 -5.67
C PRO A 296 -8.23 -28.34 -4.18
N VAL A 297 -8.22 -27.15 -3.57
CA VAL A 297 -7.97 -26.98 -2.12
C VAL A 297 -8.92 -27.82 -1.27
N GLY A 298 -10.19 -27.91 -1.68
CA GLY A 298 -11.21 -28.72 -1.03
C GLY A 298 -10.95 -30.23 -1.03
N CYS A 299 -9.94 -30.71 -1.74
CA CYS A 299 -9.55 -32.13 -1.80
C CYS A 299 -8.39 -32.48 -0.84
N LEU A 300 -7.88 -31.50 -0.10
CA LEU A 300 -6.83 -31.74 0.89
C LEU A 300 -7.38 -32.44 2.14
N PRO A 301 -6.67 -33.40 2.77
CA PRO A 301 -7.23 -34.23 3.84
C PRO A 301 -7.83 -33.46 5.03
N ALA A 302 -7.12 -32.49 5.60
CA ALA A 302 -7.61 -31.68 6.72
C ALA A 302 -8.74 -30.75 6.29
N VAL A 303 -8.69 -30.26 5.05
CA VAL A 303 -9.77 -29.44 4.47
C VAL A 303 -11.04 -30.26 4.28
N ILE A 304 -10.96 -31.48 3.75
CA ILE A 304 -12.11 -32.39 3.61
C ILE A 304 -12.77 -32.61 4.97
N LEU A 305 -11.99 -32.97 5.99
CA LEU A 305 -12.50 -33.21 7.34
C LEU A 305 -13.21 -31.98 7.91
N HIS A 306 -12.62 -30.80 7.77
CA HIS A 306 -13.24 -29.56 8.23
C HIS A 306 -14.51 -29.21 7.44
N LEU A 307 -14.49 -29.37 6.12
CA LEU A 307 -15.67 -29.12 5.27
C LEU A 307 -16.83 -30.06 5.61
N ASP A 308 -16.56 -31.31 5.97
CA ASP A 308 -17.60 -32.26 6.39
C ASP A 308 -18.25 -31.85 7.73
N VAL A 309 -17.46 -31.36 8.69
CA VAL A 309 -17.99 -30.75 9.92
C VAL A 309 -18.90 -29.55 9.58
N LEU A 310 -18.41 -28.62 8.75
CA LEU A 310 -19.19 -27.45 8.35
C LEU A 310 -20.48 -27.82 7.62
N ARG A 311 -20.47 -28.85 6.76
CA ARG A 311 -21.67 -29.34 6.07
C ARG A 311 -22.69 -29.91 7.04
N GLY A 312 -22.25 -30.66 8.05
CA GLY A 312 -23.13 -31.21 9.10
C GLY A 312 -23.84 -30.13 9.92
N GLU A 313 -23.21 -28.98 10.11
CA GLU A 313 -23.76 -27.83 10.85
C GLU A 313 -24.51 -26.82 9.96
N CYS A 314 -24.34 -26.93 8.63
CA CYS A 314 -24.89 -25.96 7.69
C CYS A 314 -26.39 -26.18 7.47
N SER A 315 -27.15 -25.07 7.52
CA SER A 315 -28.59 -25.04 7.27
C SER A 315 -28.94 -24.45 5.89
N CYS A 316 -27.98 -24.25 4.99
CA CYS A 316 -28.27 -23.74 3.64
C CYS A 316 -28.80 -24.84 2.71
N ALA A 317 -29.52 -24.45 1.65
CA ALA A 317 -30.08 -25.38 0.67
C ALA A 317 -29.03 -26.20 -0.10
N ASN A 318 -27.82 -25.65 -0.29
CA ASN A 318 -26.73 -26.33 -1.01
C ASN A 318 -26.09 -27.46 -0.18
N CYS A 319 -26.02 -27.31 1.14
CA CYS A 319 -25.44 -28.32 2.03
C CYS A 319 -26.50 -29.28 2.57
N ASN A 320 -27.74 -28.82 2.70
CA ASN A 320 -28.86 -29.60 3.20
C ASN A 320 -30.11 -29.34 2.34
N ALA A 321 -30.36 -30.24 1.39
CA ALA A 321 -31.49 -30.16 0.47
C ALA A 321 -32.87 -30.18 1.17
N ALA A 322 -32.95 -30.67 2.41
CA ALA A 322 -34.16 -30.66 3.22
C ALA A 322 -34.39 -29.32 3.96
N SER A 323 -33.46 -28.36 3.88
CA SER A 323 -33.61 -27.05 4.53
C SER A 323 -34.48 -26.10 3.69
N PHE A 324 -35.52 -25.54 4.31
CA PHE A 324 -36.37 -24.52 3.71
C PHE A 324 -35.79 -23.09 3.79
N GLN A 325 -34.63 -22.91 4.44
CA GLN A 325 -34.03 -21.58 4.65
C GLN A 325 -33.14 -21.17 3.47
N ARG A 326 -33.75 -20.68 2.39
CA ARG A 326 -33.06 -20.28 1.14
C ARG A 326 -32.11 -19.07 1.29
N PHE A 327 -32.17 -18.33 2.39
CA PHE A 327 -31.43 -17.07 2.56
C PHE A 327 -30.25 -17.13 3.54
N ARG A 328 -29.93 -18.31 4.11
CA ARG A 328 -28.75 -18.43 5.00
C ARG A 328 -27.46 -18.58 4.19
N LYS A 329 -26.46 -17.75 4.53
CA LYS A 329 -25.10 -17.86 3.98
C LYS A 329 -24.49 -19.21 4.32
N CYS A 330 -23.91 -19.87 3.32
CA CYS A 330 -23.31 -21.20 3.45
C CYS A 330 -22.04 -21.14 4.33
N THR A 331 -21.89 -22.04 5.31
CA THR A 331 -20.70 -22.10 6.17
C THR A 331 -19.47 -22.60 5.42
N VAL A 332 -19.64 -23.52 4.47
CA VAL A 332 -18.57 -23.97 3.56
C VAL A 332 -18.05 -22.81 2.71
N GLU A 333 -18.96 -22.00 2.16
CA GLU A 333 -18.59 -20.81 1.38
C GLU A 333 -17.84 -19.79 2.25
N LYS A 334 -18.27 -19.60 3.51
CA LYS A 334 -17.54 -18.75 4.47
C LYS A 334 -16.11 -19.20 4.70
N PHE A 335 -15.83 -20.51 4.73
CA PHE A 335 -14.47 -21.02 4.84
C PHE A 335 -13.61 -20.60 3.63
N TYR A 336 -14.11 -20.78 2.40
CA TYR A 336 -13.39 -20.37 1.19
C TYR A 336 -13.21 -18.85 1.09
N ILE A 337 -14.22 -18.07 1.49
CA ILE A 337 -14.12 -16.62 1.59
C ILE A 337 -13.06 -16.23 2.63
N GLY A 338 -13.03 -16.89 3.79
CA GLY A 338 -12.00 -16.67 4.80
C GLY A 338 -10.59 -16.98 4.29
N LEU A 339 -10.42 -18.11 3.62
CA LEU A 339 -9.16 -18.49 2.97
C LEU A 339 -8.73 -17.48 1.89
N THR A 340 -9.69 -16.98 1.10
CA THR A 340 -9.48 -15.93 0.10
C THR A 340 -8.91 -14.67 0.73
N PHE A 341 -9.55 -14.17 1.79
CA PHE A 341 -9.06 -12.99 2.51
C PHE A 341 -7.67 -13.20 3.09
N VAL A 342 -7.40 -14.36 3.70
CA VAL A 342 -6.06 -14.67 4.22
C VAL A 342 -5.01 -14.69 3.11
N CYS A 343 -5.31 -15.29 1.96
CA CYS A 343 -4.39 -15.31 0.81
C CYS A 343 -4.17 -13.89 0.26
N ALA A 344 -5.23 -13.10 0.12
CA ALA A 344 -5.16 -11.73 -0.38
C ALA A 344 -4.34 -10.83 0.54
N ASP A 345 -4.57 -10.90 1.86
CA ASP A 345 -3.81 -10.18 2.87
C ASP A 345 -2.32 -10.54 2.77
N ILE A 346 -1.97 -11.83 2.78
CA ILE A 346 -0.58 -12.28 2.69
C ILE A 346 0.11 -11.80 1.40
N LEU A 347 -0.57 -11.93 0.25
CA LEU A 347 -0.04 -11.52 -1.04
C LEU A 347 0.17 -10.00 -1.10
N ALA A 348 -0.78 -9.21 -0.60
CA ALA A 348 -0.66 -7.76 -0.54
C ALA A 348 0.41 -7.30 0.46
N LEU A 349 0.52 -7.95 1.62
CA LEU A 349 1.57 -7.68 2.60
C LEU A 349 2.96 -8.02 2.09
N SER A 350 3.07 -9.05 1.24
CA SER A 350 4.36 -9.43 0.63
C SER A 350 4.97 -8.33 -0.24
N LEU A 351 4.15 -7.39 -0.75
CA LEU A 351 4.64 -6.27 -1.56
C LEU A 351 5.58 -5.34 -0.77
N PHE A 352 5.49 -5.30 0.56
CA PHE A 352 6.36 -4.48 1.40
C PHE A 352 7.71 -5.14 1.74
N GLY A 353 7.97 -6.35 1.23
CA GLY A 353 9.21 -7.06 1.49
C GLY A 353 9.41 -7.42 2.96
N ALA A 354 10.62 -7.21 3.48
CA ALA A 354 10.97 -7.54 4.87
C ALA A 354 10.39 -6.54 5.90
N GLU A 355 10.29 -5.27 5.53
CA GLU A 355 9.83 -4.19 6.40
C GLU A 355 8.34 -3.94 6.24
N ILE A 356 7.52 -4.91 6.67
CA ILE A 356 6.06 -4.79 6.55
C ILE A 356 5.56 -3.63 7.45
N PRO A 357 4.72 -2.72 6.92
CA PRO A 357 4.16 -1.59 7.65
C PRO A 357 3.29 -2.03 8.83
N LEU A 358 2.95 -1.05 9.66
CA LEU A 358 1.80 -1.19 10.54
C LEU A 358 0.51 -1.19 9.70
N LEU A 359 -0.41 -2.07 10.07
CA LEU A 359 -1.65 -2.31 9.37
C LEU A 359 -2.81 -1.63 10.08
N HIS A 360 -3.69 -1.03 9.30
CA HIS A 360 -4.89 -0.39 9.79
C HIS A 360 -5.96 -1.43 10.08
N VAL A 361 -6.26 -1.60 11.36
CA VAL A 361 -7.31 -2.48 11.83
C VAL A 361 -8.64 -1.79 11.60
N LYS A 362 -9.40 -2.30 10.63
CA LYS A 362 -10.82 -1.97 10.44
C LYS A 362 -11.61 -3.28 10.47
N TRP A 363 -12.42 -3.47 11.51
CA TRP A 363 -13.09 -4.75 11.81
C TRP A 363 -14.09 -5.24 10.74
N ARG A 364 -14.34 -4.45 9.68
CA ARG A 364 -15.08 -4.89 8.49
C ARG A 364 -14.39 -4.45 7.21
N TRP A 365 -13.75 -5.39 6.55
CA TRP A 365 -13.42 -5.31 5.14
C TRP A 365 -14.65 -5.68 4.32
N ASN A 366 -15.41 -4.66 3.90
CA ASN A 366 -16.57 -4.84 3.01
C ASN A 366 -16.21 -4.66 1.52
N GLY A 367 -14.92 -4.52 1.20
CA GLY A 367 -14.49 -4.30 -0.18
C GLY A 367 -14.48 -5.60 -0.96
N ASN A 368 -15.58 -5.90 -1.67
CA ASN A 368 -15.51 -6.83 -2.78
C ASN A 368 -14.70 -6.15 -3.90
N THR A 369 -13.38 -6.37 -3.91
CA THR A 369 -12.50 -5.88 -4.97
C THR A 369 -12.39 -6.91 -6.09
N GLU A 370 -11.98 -6.46 -7.28
CA GLU A 370 -11.65 -7.37 -8.39
C GLU A 370 -10.56 -8.37 -7.97
N PHE A 371 -9.59 -7.92 -7.17
CA PHE A 371 -8.55 -8.79 -6.60
C PHE A 371 -9.12 -9.91 -5.71
N ILE A 372 -10.04 -9.60 -4.79
CA ILE A 372 -10.68 -10.61 -3.95
C ILE A 372 -11.55 -11.56 -4.77
N THR A 373 -12.29 -11.02 -5.74
CA THR A 373 -13.14 -11.81 -6.64
C THR A 373 -12.31 -12.80 -7.45
N ALA A 374 -11.19 -12.36 -8.02
CA ALA A 374 -10.27 -13.19 -8.79
C ALA A 374 -9.58 -14.25 -7.92
N ILE A 375 -9.18 -13.94 -6.69
CA ILE A 375 -8.64 -14.96 -5.78
C ILE A 375 -9.72 -15.98 -5.43
N ASN A 376 -10.94 -15.52 -5.12
CA ASN A 376 -12.02 -16.41 -4.75
C ASN A 376 -12.42 -17.34 -5.89
N SER A 377 -12.43 -16.86 -7.14
CA SER A 377 -12.69 -17.71 -8.31
C SER A 377 -11.63 -18.80 -8.44
N ILE A 378 -10.34 -18.45 -8.35
CA ILE A 378 -9.22 -19.41 -8.42
C ILE A 378 -9.31 -20.49 -7.34
N ILE A 379 -9.63 -20.12 -6.10
CA ILE A 379 -9.68 -21.07 -4.97
C ILE A 379 -10.96 -21.93 -5.01
N SER A 380 -12.10 -21.32 -5.38
CA SER A 380 -13.42 -21.93 -5.21
C SER A 380 -13.94 -22.68 -6.44
N THR A 381 -13.53 -22.32 -7.66
CA THR A 381 -14.02 -22.97 -8.88
C THR A 381 -13.10 -24.11 -9.33
N ARG A 382 -13.70 -25.23 -9.76
CA ARG A 382 -12.99 -26.39 -10.34
C ARG A 382 -12.55 -26.16 -11.79
N GLU A 383 -13.11 -25.13 -12.43
CA GLU A 383 -12.95 -24.80 -13.85
C GLU A 383 -13.10 -23.27 -14.00
N SER A 384 -12.16 -22.50 -13.47
CA SER A 384 -12.10 -21.07 -13.79
C SER A 384 -11.66 -20.93 -15.25
N ASP A 385 -12.46 -20.28 -16.08
CA ASP A 385 -11.97 -19.77 -17.35
C ASP A 385 -10.77 -18.86 -17.05
N PRO A 386 -9.58 -19.06 -17.64
CA PRO A 386 -8.43 -18.18 -17.44
C PRO A 386 -8.70 -16.69 -17.70
N TYR A 387 -9.76 -16.35 -18.44
CA TYR A 387 -10.19 -14.96 -18.61
C TYR A 387 -10.83 -14.35 -17.36
N ASP A 388 -11.47 -15.13 -16.47
CA ASP A 388 -12.13 -14.62 -15.25
C ASP A 388 -11.15 -14.23 -14.12
N SER A 389 -9.83 -14.26 -14.38
CA SER A 389 -8.77 -14.06 -13.38
C SER A 389 -7.72 -13.02 -13.79
N CYS A 390 -8.04 -12.12 -14.71
CA CYS A 390 -7.19 -10.98 -15.05
C CYS A 390 -7.65 -9.73 -14.29
N ILE A 391 -6.72 -9.04 -13.64
CA ILE A 391 -7.02 -7.80 -12.90
C ILE A 391 -6.01 -6.71 -13.24
N LYS A 392 -6.29 -5.45 -12.93
CA LYS A 392 -5.31 -4.39 -13.10
C LYS A 392 -4.30 -4.44 -11.94
N PRO A 393 -3.02 -4.08 -12.17
CA PRO A 393 -2.05 -3.93 -11.08
C PRO A 393 -2.52 -2.97 -9.97
N PHE A 394 -3.35 -1.98 -10.33
CA PHE A 394 -3.96 -1.06 -9.39
C PHE A 394 -4.95 -1.73 -8.42
N ASP A 395 -5.61 -2.83 -8.78
CA ASP A 395 -6.54 -3.51 -7.86
C ASP A 395 -5.81 -4.17 -6.70
N LEU A 396 -4.65 -4.79 -7.00
CA LEU A 396 -3.73 -5.31 -5.99
C LEU A 396 -3.13 -4.17 -5.15
N LEU A 397 -2.67 -3.09 -5.79
CA LEU A 397 -2.11 -1.93 -5.09
C LEU A 397 -3.12 -1.30 -4.14
N ASN A 398 -4.35 -1.07 -4.59
CA ASN A 398 -5.42 -0.49 -3.80
C ASN A 398 -5.75 -1.37 -2.58
N TYR A 399 -5.73 -2.69 -2.76
CA TYR A 399 -5.90 -3.63 -1.66
C TYR A 399 -4.76 -3.49 -0.62
N ALA A 400 -3.51 -3.45 -1.07
CA ALA A 400 -2.36 -3.26 -0.18
C ALA A 400 -2.39 -1.91 0.57
N LEU A 401 -2.78 -0.82 -0.10
CA LEU A 401 -2.94 0.49 0.53
C LEU A 401 -4.13 0.54 1.51
N ALA A 402 -5.20 -0.21 1.23
CA ALA A 402 -6.32 -0.32 2.16
C ALA A 402 -5.90 -1.04 3.46
N LEU A 403 -5.00 -2.03 3.40
CA LEU A 403 -4.43 -2.71 4.58
C LEU A 403 -3.67 -1.77 5.49
N THR A 404 -3.05 -0.73 4.94
CA THR A 404 -2.33 0.28 5.72
C THR A 404 -3.20 1.49 6.07
N GLY A 405 -4.48 1.47 5.70
CA GLY A 405 -5.43 2.57 5.91
C GLY A 405 -5.22 3.76 4.96
N SER A 406 -4.26 3.66 4.04
CA SER A 406 -3.95 4.68 3.02
C SER A 406 -4.81 4.57 1.78
N GLY A 407 -5.95 3.87 1.89
CA GLY A 407 -6.84 3.60 0.78
C GLY A 407 -7.14 4.88 0.00
N ILE A 408 -7.06 4.80 -1.32
CA ILE A 408 -7.48 5.86 -2.22
C ILE A 408 -8.99 6.03 -1.97
N ASP A 409 -9.39 7.16 -1.37
CA ASP A 409 -10.78 7.43 -1.02
C ASP A 409 -11.69 7.17 -2.23
N GLU A 410 -12.65 6.24 -2.10
CA GLU A 410 -13.60 5.91 -3.17
C GLU A 410 -14.39 7.14 -3.64
N ARG A 411 -14.49 8.18 -2.79
CA ARG A 411 -15.14 9.46 -3.14
C ARG A 411 -14.30 10.31 -4.08
N ASN A 412 -12.98 10.14 -4.09
CA ASN A 412 -12.10 10.82 -5.03
C ASN A 412 -11.95 9.97 -6.29
N GLN A 413 -12.62 10.40 -7.36
CA GLN A 413 -12.59 9.78 -8.70
C GLN A 413 -11.18 9.64 -9.32
N ARG A 414 -10.11 10.07 -8.63
CA ARG A 414 -8.71 9.90 -9.00
C ARG A 414 -8.16 8.55 -8.50
N LYS A 415 -8.85 7.44 -8.80
CA LYS A 415 -8.30 6.08 -8.62
C LYS A 415 -7.02 5.88 -9.45
N HIS A 416 -6.94 6.61 -10.56
CA HIS A 416 -5.77 6.67 -11.43
C HIS A 416 -4.91 7.88 -11.04
N GLY A 417 -3.59 7.69 -11.07
CA GLY A 417 -2.64 8.74 -10.72
C GLY A 417 -1.91 8.55 -9.39
N TRP A 418 -2.24 7.59 -8.53
CA TRP A 418 -1.51 7.47 -7.25
C TRP A 418 -0.02 7.15 -7.48
N ILE A 419 0.86 7.95 -6.87
CA ILE A 419 2.32 7.75 -6.91
C ILE A 419 2.88 7.50 -5.51
N MET A 420 2.40 8.25 -4.53
CA MET A 420 2.87 8.17 -3.15
C MET A 420 1.79 8.73 -2.20
N SER A 421 1.70 8.19 -0.99
CA SER A 421 0.87 8.77 0.07
C SER A 421 1.53 8.67 1.43
N SER A 422 1.12 9.57 2.33
CA SER A 422 1.43 9.57 3.74
C SER A 422 0.15 9.43 4.55
N PHE A 423 0.07 8.40 5.38
CA PHE A 423 -1.05 8.15 6.27
C PHE A 423 -0.55 7.61 7.61
N LYS A 424 -1.09 8.14 8.72
CA LYS A 424 -0.76 7.72 10.10
C LYS A 424 0.75 7.54 10.34
N GLY A 425 1.57 8.39 9.75
CA GLY A 425 3.03 8.40 9.93
C GLY A 425 3.78 7.38 9.08
N GLN A 426 3.16 6.85 8.03
CA GLN A 426 3.75 5.93 7.07
C GLN A 426 3.68 6.56 5.69
N VAL A 427 4.83 6.70 5.02
CA VAL A 427 4.95 7.16 3.63
C VAL A 427 5.15 5.95 2.74
N MET A 428 4.27 5.74 1.78
CA MET A 428 4.31 4.59 0.88
C MET A 428 4.39 5.00 -0.57
N TYR A 429 5.19 4.26 -1.34
CA TYR A 429 5.31 4.42 -2.79
C TYR A 429 5.88 3.13 -3.43
N PRO A 430 5.61 2.87 -4.72
CA PRO A 430 6.24 1.78 -5.46
C PRO A 430 7.72 2.04 -5.70
N VAL A 431 8.56 1.05 -5.40
CA VAL A 431 10.01 1.07 -5.65
C VAL A 431 10.31 1.28 -7.14
N LEU A 432 9.42 0.81 -8.02
CA LEU A 432 9.53 0.98 -9.46
C LEU A 432 9.72 2.45 -9.89
N TYR A 433 9.11 3.41 -9.19
CA TYR A 433 9.29 4.83 -9.55
C TYR A 433 10.66 5.39 -9.16
N GLU A 434 11.32 4.77 -8.19
CA GLU A 434 12.66 5.14 -7.77
C GLU A 434 13.74 4.49 -8.66
N THR A 435 13.56 3.21 -9.01
CA THR A 435 14.55 2.47 -9.81
C THR A 435 14.37 2.67 -11.30
N LEU A 436 13.12 2.83 -11.77
CA LEU A 436 12.72 2.73 -13.18
C LEU A 436 13.21 1.44 -13.86
N CYS A 437 13.53 0.43 -13.05
CA CYS A 437 14.01 -0.86 -13.48
C CYS A 437 12.93 -1.89 -13.18
N TYR A 438 12.63 -2.72 -14.17
CA TYR A 438 11.68 -3.80 -14.01
C TYR A 438 12.37 -5.16 -14.04
N GLU A 439 11.91 -6.02 -13.14
CA GLU A 439 12.29 -7.42 -13.05
C GLU A 439 11.07 -8.28 -13.36
N LYS A 440 11.32 -9.55 -13.68
CA LYS A 440 10.27 -10.50 -13.99
C LYS A 440 9.30 -10.70 -12.83
N ARG A 441 9.77 -10.52 -11.60
CA ARG A 441 9.00 -10.64 -10.36
C ARG A 441 9.20 -9.39 -9.52
N GLY A 442 8.23 -9.06 -8.68
CA GLY A 442 8.33 -8.00 -7.70
C GLY A 442 8.26 -6.58 -8.27
N TYR A 443 7.75 -6.37 -9.48
CA TYR A 443 7.70 -5.01 -10.04
C TYR A 443 6.81 -4.05 -9.23
N LEU A 444 5.89 -4.56 -8.42
CA LEU A 444 5.03 -3.79 -7.52
C LEU A 444 5.52 -3.84 -6.05
N THR A 445 6.83 -3.94 -5.84
CA THR A 445 7.40 -3.80 -4.49
C THR A 445 7.12 -2.38 -3.98
N LEU A 446 6.66 -2.28 -2.73
CA LEU A 446 6.31 -1.04 -2.05
C LEU A 446 7.33 -0.74 -0.96
N ASN A 447 7.81 0.50 -0.93
CA ASN A 447 8.51 1.02 0.24
C ASN A 447 7.50 1.58 1.24
N CYS A 448 7.81 1.43 2.54
CA CYS A 448 7.09 2.10 3.62
C CYS A 448 8.09 2.79 4.54
N LEU A 449 8.17 4.11 4.45
CA LEU A 449 9.06 4.93 5.26
C LEU A 449 8.32 5.56 6.44
N PRO A 450 9.00 5.74 7.58
CA PRO A 450 8.45 6.50 8.70
C PRO A 450 8.30 7.99 8.37
N GLY A 451 7.16 8.60 8.69
CA GLY A 451 7.01 10.05 8.70
C GLY A 451 5.88 10.60 7.84
N ARG A 452 6.08 11.85 7.39
CA ARG A 452 5.22 12.58 6.47
C ARG A 452 5.98 13.00 5.22
N ILE A 453 5.28 13.22 4.12
CA ILE A 453 5.88 13.75 2.88
C ILE A 453 6.15 15.23 3.09
N ARG A 454 7.39 15.67 2.85
CA ARG A 454 7.82 17.06 2.99
C ARG A 454 8.45 17.57 1.71
N TYR A 455 8.01 18.74 1.26
CA TYR A 455 8.53 19.41 0.06
C TYR A 455 8.49 20.91 0.26
N ASN A 456 9.61 21.61 0.00
CA ASN A 456 9.75 23.06 0.19
C ASN A 456 9.29 23.60 1.56
N GLY A 457 9.47 22.82 2.63
CA GLY A 457 9.08 23.20 3.99
C GLY A 457 7.62 22.89 4.36
N GLU A 458 6.81 22.48 3.40
CA GLU A 458 5.40 22.11 3.61
C GLU A 458 5.24 20.58 3.75
N VAL A 459 4.09 20.18 4.29
CA VAL A 459 3.73 18.78 4.54
C VAL A 459 2.57 18.39 3.65
N TYR A 460 2.70 17.27 2.95
CA TYR A 460 1.68 16.75 2.04
C TYR A 460 1.24 15.35 2.46
N THR A 461 -0.01 15.02 2.15
CA THR A 461 -0.57 13.69 2.41
C THR A 461 -0.46 12.79 1.19
N GLN A 462 -0.41 13.35 -0.02
CA GLN A 462 -0.48 12.57 -1.26
C GLN A 462 0.32 13.21 -2.40
N VAL A 463 0.84 12.36 -3.28
CA VAL A 463 1.43 12.72 -4.57
C VAL A 463 0.66 11.99 -5.67
N TYR A 464 0.17 12.75 -6.64
CA TYR A 464 -0.60 12.23 -7.77
C TYR A 464 0.05 12.54 -9.11
N GLY A 465 -0.15 11.65 -10.07
CA GLY A 465 0.14 11.84 -11.48
C GLY A 465 -0.69 12.99 -12.03
N ARG A 466 -0.02 13.93 -12.69
CA ARG A 466 -0.72 14.98 -13.41
C ARG A 466 -1.29 14.44 -14.73
N PRO A 467 -2.60 14.57 -14.99
CA PRO A 467 -3.18 14.17 -16.26
C PRO A 467 -2.67 15.08 -17.40
N TYR A 468 -2.53 14.47 -18.58
CA TYR A 468 -1.90 14.96 -19.80
C TYR A 468 -2.13 16.44 -20.17
N ARG A 469 -1.07 17.09 -20.70
CA ARG A 469 -1.18 18.22 -21.64
C ARG A 469 -0.32 17.91 -22.87
N PHE A 470 -0.93 17.93 -24.05
CA PHE A 470 -0.26 17.71 -25.32
C PHE A 470 -0.56 18.84 -26.30
N ASP A 471 0.47 19.25 -27.05
CA ASP A 471 0.33 19.83 -28.38
C ASP A 471 1.17 18.96 -29.33
N LEU A 472 0.51 18.27 -30.26
CA LEU A 472 1.04 17.14 -31.06
C LEU A 472 2.02 17.55 -32.17
N ASN A 473 2.18 18.85 -32.42
CA ASN A 473 2.63 19.33 -33.73
C ASN A 473 4.15 19.36 -33.96
N ASP A 474 4.99 19.10 -32.96
CA ASP A 474 6.41 19.49 -33.03
C ASP A 474 7.43 18.36 -32.83
N LEU A 475 7.01 17.09 -32.80
CA LEU A 475 7.98 16.00 -32.74
C LEU A 475 8.52 15.71 -34.13
N LYS A 476 9.85 15.87 -34.30
CA LYS A 476 10.56 15.41 -35.48
C LYS A 476 10.24 13.95 -35.71
N ASP A 477 9.75 13.67 -36.92
CA ASP A 477 9.63 12.33 -37.47
C ASP A 477 10.96 11.61 -37.24
N LEU A 478 10.96 10.56 -36.41
CA LEU A 478 12.10 9.63 -36.33
C LEU A 478 12.06 8.76 -37.59
N SER A 479 12.22 9.38 -38.76
CA SER A 479 12.48 8.72 -40.03
C SER A 479 13.89 8.13 -39.97
N GLY A 480 14.01 7.08 -39.16
CA GLY A 480 15.24 6.37 -38.90
C GLY A 480 15.61 5.44 -40.05
N PRO A 481 16.85 4.96 -40.07
CA PRO A 481 17.27 3.89 -40.97
C PRO A 481 16.45 2.62 -40.72
N ALA A 482 16.37 1.74 -41.73
CA ALA A 482 15.64 0.48 -41.61
C ALA A 482 16.09 -0.32 -40.36
N VAL A 483 15.13 -0.99 -39.71
CA VAL A 483 15.37 -1.76 -38.47
C VAL A 483 16.23 -2.98 -38.81
N LYS A 484 17.53 -2.89 -38.49
CA LYS A 484 18.52 -3.96 -38.70
C LYS A 484 19.07 -4.53 -37.40
N GLY A 485 19.03 -3.79 -36.30
CA GLY A 485 19.57 -4.25 -35.02
C GLY A 485 19.26 -3.28 -33.89
N PRO A 486 19.62 -3.62 -32.64
CA PRO A 486 19.37 -2.78 -31.49
C PRO A 486 20.05 -1.41 -31.62
N ARG A 487 19.34 -0.32 -31.36
CA ARG A 487 19.87 1.04 -31.42
C ARG A 487 19.29 1.93 -30.32
N ASN A 488 20.06 2.95 -29.95
CA ASN A 488 19.59 4.09 -29.18
C ASN A 488 19.72 5.33 -30.07
N LEU A 489 18.60 5.88 -30.53
CA LEU A 489 18.58 7.08 -31.39
C LEU A 489 18.59 8.38 -30.59
N ILE A 490 18.44 8.32 -29.27
CA ILE A 490 18.36 9.48 -28.37
C ILE A 490 19.23 9.29 -27.11
N PRO A 491 20.54 8.98 -27.26
CA PRO A 491 21.41 8.62 -26.14
C PRO A 491 21.61 9.75 -25.11
N ASP A 492 21.42 11.01 -25.53
CA ASP A 492 21.64 12.21 -24.71
C ASP A 492 20.38 12.66 -23.96
N MET A 493 19.23 12.01 -24.18
CA MET A 493 18.00 12.29 -23.45
C MET A 493 17.91 11.49 -22.16
N ARG A 494 17.29 12.09 -21.14
CA ARG A 494 17.01 11.46 -19.85
C ARG A 494 15.64 11.86 -19.35
N ILE A 495 15.04 11.00 -18.54
CA ILE A 495 13.82 11.33 -17.81
C ILE A 495 14.12 12.29 -16.67
N VAL A 496 13.22 13.24 -16.46
CA VAL A 496 13.17 14.07 -15.27
C VAL A 496 11.78 14.05 -14.66
N TRP A 497 11.72 14.02 -13.34
CA TRP A 497 10.47 14.19 -12.60
C TRP A 497 10.20 15.68 -12.43
N LEU A 498 8.99 16.08 -12.79
CA LEU A 498 8.47 17.42 -12.54
C LEU A 498 7.52 17.34 -11.34
N LEU A 499 7.70 18.26 -10.40
CA LEU A 499 6.79 18.44 -9.27
C LEU A 499 6.13 19.81 -9.34
N GLN A 500 4.83 19.83 -9.07
CA GLN A 500 4.06 21.05 -8.92
C GLN A 500 3.23 20.98 -7.63
N GLN A 501 3.24 22.07 -6.86
CA GLN A 501 2.35 22.21 -5.70
C GLN A 501 0.94 22.55 -6.21
N ALA A 502 -0.05 21.78 -5.75
CA ALA A 502 -1.47 22.10 -5.82
C ALA A 502 -2.01 22.21 -4.38
N ASP A 503 -3.25 22.69 -4.19
CA ASP A 503 -3.80 23.09 -2.89
C ASP A 503 -3.39 22.18 -1.70
N ASP A 504 -3.77 20.90 -1.74
CA ASP A 504 -3.50 19.94 -0.65
C ASP A 504 -2.65 18.73 -1.09
N VAL A 505 -2.16 18.72 -2.33
CA VAL A 505 -1.45 17.58 -2.93
C VAL A 505 -0.26 18.02 -3.76
N LEU A 506 0.72 17.13 -3.91
CA LEU A 506 1.78 17.29 -4.90
C LEU A 506 1.36 16.62 -6.20
N GLU A 507 1.51 17.32 -7.32
CA GLU A 507 1.38 16.75 -8.65
C GLU A 507 2.76 16.40 -9.18
N ALA A 508 2.93 15.15 -9.63
CA ALA A 508 4.15 14.63 -10.21
C ALA A 508 3.92 14.16 -11.64
N SER A 509 4.92 14.34 -12.48
CA SER A 509 4.88 13.89 -13.86
C SER A 509 6.28 13.62 -14.42
N LEU A 510 6.34 12.81 -15.48
CA LEU A 510 7.59 12.54 -16.20
C LEU A 510 7.73 13.52 -17.36
N SER A 511 8.94 14.04 -17.54
CA SER A 511 9.32 14.81 -18.70
C SER A 511 10.67 14.37 -19.24
N LEU A 512 11.00 14.84 -20.43
CA LEU A 512 12.32 14.66 -21.02
C LEU A 512 13.18 15.90 -20.78
N LYS A 513 14.46 15.66 -20.47
CA LYS A 513 15.49 16.66 -20.51
C LYS A 513 16.43 16.35 -21.68
N SER A 514 16.60 17.33 -22.57
CA SER A 514 17.57 17.32 -23.67
C SER A 514 18.59 18.46 -23.46
N LEU A 515 19.66 18.47 -24.26
CA LEU A 515 20.68 19.53 -24.24
C LEU A 515 20.09 20.92 -24.52
N ASP A 516 19.11 21.00 -25.43
CA ASP A 516 18.48 22.25 -25.87
C ASP A 516 17.14 22.55 -25.17
N ASP A 517 16.76 21.73 -24.19
CA ASP A 517 15.50 21.81 -23.40
C ASP A 517 14.18 21.80 -24.21
N GLU A 518 14.25 21.54 -25.53
CA GLU A 518 13.13 21.50 -26.49
C GLU A 518 12.01 20.51 -26.08
N TYR A 519 12.37 19.46 -25.34
CA TYR A 519 11.46 18.37 -24.95
C TYR A 519 10.89 18.50 -23.53
N SER A 520 11.21 19.59 -22.82
CA SER A 520 10.73 19.85 -21.44
C SER A 520 9.21 20.05 -21.33
N ARG A 521 8.54 20.31 -22.45
CA ARG A 521 7.08 20.43 -22.55
C ARG A 521 6.35 19.08 -22.58
N PHE A 522 7.05 17.97 -22.84
CA PHE A 522 6.40 16.67 -22.92
C PHE A 522 6.20 16.12 -21.52
N ILE A 523 4.95 16.13 -21.07
CA ILE A 523 4.57 15.68 -19.74
C ILE A 523 3.79 14.37 -19.86
N ARG A 524 4.18 13.37 -19.08
CA ARG A 524 3.52 12.06 -18.99
C ARG A 524 3.12 11.72 -17.58
N GLU A 525 1.97 11.06 -17.47
CA GLU A 525 1.48 10.53 -16.21
C GLU A 525 2.26 9.24 -15.85
N PRO A 526 2.96 9.18 -14.70
CA PRO A 526 3.82 8.04 -14.37
C PRO A 526 3.07 6.72 -14.13
N THR A 527 1.77 6.77 -13.84
CA THR A 527 0.93 5.61 -13.54
C THR A 527 0.72 4.66 -14.71
N GLY A 528 0.86 5.15 -15.94
CA GLY A 528 0.87 4.31 -17.14
C GLY A 528 1.95 3.23 -17.10
N ILE A 529 3.08 3.48 -16.43
CA ILE A 529 4.14 2.49 -16.25
C ILE A 529 3.59 1.22 -15.57
N LEU A 530 2.86 1.40 -14.46
CA LEU A 530 2.33 0.28 -13.68
C LEU A 530 1.21 -0.47 -14.40
N LEU A 531 0.42 0.20 -15.24
CA LEU A 531 -0.62 -0.47 -16.03
C LEU A 531 0.02 -1.34 -17.11
N ASN A 532 0.92 -0.76 -17.90
CA ASN A 532 1.44 -1.40 -19.09
C ASN A 532 2.47 -2.48 -18.76
N ILE A 533 3.22 -2.35 -17.66
CA ILE A 533 4.11 -3.41 -17.21
C ILE A 533 3.36 -4.70 -16.86
N GLY A 534 2.12 -4.61 -16.36
CA GLY A 534 1.31 -5.78 -15.99
C GLY A 534 0.97 -6.66 -17.19
N SER A 535 0.74 -6.05 -18.36
CA SER A 535 0.42 -6.73 -19.62
C SER A 535 1.64 -6.97 -20.52
N SER A 536 2.84 -6.60 -20.08
CA SER A 536 4.07 -6.70 -20.87
C SER A 536 4.72 -8.09 -20.83
N PHE A 537 5.52 -8.38 -21.85
CA PHE A 537 6.39 -9.54 -21.91
C PHE A 537 7.84 -9.10 -21.72
N LEU A 538 8.60 -9.76 -20.84
CA LEU A 538 10.02 -9.49 -20.61
C LEU A 538 10.87 -10.62 -21.17
N LEU A 539 11.75 -10.29 -22.12
CA LEU A 539 12.79 -11.21 -22.59
C LEU A 539 14.12 -10.85 -21.93
N GLU A 540 14.48 -11.60 -20.88
CA GLU A 540 15.68 -11.37 -20.09
C GLU A 540 16.96 -11.69 -20.85
N ALA A 541 17.00 -12.84 -21.53
CA ALA A 541 18.12 -13.31 -22.35
C ALA A 541 17.64 -14.35 -23.37
N CYS A 542 18.48 -14.61 -24.38
CA CYS A 542 18.33 -15.75 -25.28
C CYS A 542 19.71 -16.36 -25.57
N ALA A 543 19.77 -17.49 -26.28
CA ALA A 543 21.03 -18.13 -26.66
C ALA A 543 21.85 -17.33 -27.69
N HIS A 544 21.22 -16.38 -28.38
CA HIS A 544 21.87 -15.51 -29.36
C HIS A 544 22.56 -14.32 -28.71
N ASP A 545 23.55 -13.75 -29.40
CA ASP A 545 24.19 -12.49 -29.03
C ASP A 545 23.13 -11.36 -28.93
N PRO A 546 23.05 -10.63 -27.79
CA PRO A 546 22.12 -9.52 -27.62
C PRO A 546 22.23 -8.46 -28.73
N ASP A 547 23.43 -8.23 -29.25
CA ASP A 547 23.73 -7.18 -30.23
C ASP A 547 23.73 -7.71 -31.68
N ALA A 548 23.30 -8.96 -31.87
CA ALA A 548 23.17 -9.57 -33.20
C ALA A 548 22.28 -8.71 -34.11
N MET A 549 22.79 -8.46 -35.33
CA MET A 549 22.03 -7.83 -36.40
C MET A 549 21.11 -8.86 -37.07
N LEU A 550 19.98 -8.40 -37.56
CA LEU A 550 19.13 -9.15 -38.47
C LEU A 550 19.88 -9.39 -39.78
N GLU A 551 19.65 -10.56 -40.40
CA GLU A 551 20.26 -10.93 -41.69
C GLU A 551 19.90 -9.91 -42.78
N ALA A 552 18.64 -9.47 -42.81
CA ALA A 552 18.14 -8.39 -43.62
C ALA A 552 17.28 -7.45 -42.77
N PRO A 553 17.17 -6.15 -43.12
CA PRO A 553 16.25 -5.26 -42.43
C PRO A 553 14.82 -5.77 -42.52
N ASP A 554 14.10 -5.72 -41.41
CA ASP A 554 12.73 -6.21 -41.36
C ASP A 554 11.78 -5.16 -41.94
N LYS A 555 11.13 -5.47 -43.07
CA LYS A 555 10.23 -4.53 -43.76
C LYS A 555 8.92 -4.26 -43.02
N PHE A 556 8.61 -5.01 -41.97
CA PHE A 556 7.43 -4.81 -41.12
C PHE A 556 7.81 -4.25 -39.76
N CYS A 557 8.98 -3.60 -39.65
CA CYS A 557 9.42 -2.93 -38.44
C CYS A 557 9.91 -1.52 -38.78
N VAL A 558 9.58 -0.57 -37.91
CA VAL A 558 10.06 0.82 -37.99
C VAL A 558 10.56 1.27 -36.63
N PHE A 559 11.59 2.11 -36.60
CA PHE A 559 12.01 2.71 -35.34
C PHE A 559 11.00 3.76 -34.90
N THR A 560 10.64 3.77 -33.62
CA THR A 560 9.68 4.70 -33.02
C THR A 560 10.28 5.43 -31.82
N SER A 561 9.56 6.46 -31.35
CA SER A 561 9.94 7.29 -30.21
C SER A 561 9.41 6.68 -28.90
N PRO A 562 10.11 6.82 -27.76
CA PRO A 562 9.53 6.46 -26.46
C PRO A 562 8.29 7.30 -26.10
N LEU A 563 8.09 8.46 -26.72
CA LEU A 563 6.88 9.27 -26.54
C LEU A 563 5.69 8.80 -27.38
N PHE A 564 5.98 8.08 -28.47
CA PHE A 564 5.02 7.51 -29.41
C PHE A 564 5.49 6.12 -29.83
N PRO A 565 5.31 5.10 -28.96
CA PRO A 565 5.85 3.77 -29.23
C PRO A 565 5.23 3.07 -30.44
N VAL A 566 4.00 3.44 -30.80
CA VAL A 566 3.23 2.89 -31.92
C VAL A 566 3.65 3.56 -33.23
N PRO A 567 3.81 2.80 -34.33
CA PRO A 567 4.09 3.38 -35.64
C PRO A 567 2.86 4.08 -36.24
N ASP A 568 3.07 5.12 -37.04
CA ASP A 568 1.99 5.81 -37.76
C ASP A 568 1.30 4.90 -38.79
N GLU A 569 2.10 4.08 -39.49
CA GLU A 569 1.60 3.01 -40.37
C GLU A 569 1.45 1.73 -39.54
N THR A 570 0.21 1.35 -39.21
CA THR A 570 -0.07 0.16 -38.38
C THR A 570 -0.07 -1.15 -39.16
N GLU A 571 -0.26 -1.10 -40.48
CA GLU A 571 -0.30 -2.26 -41.37
C GLU A 571 0.34 -1.95 -42.71
N ARG A 572 1.08 -2.93 -43.25
CA ARG A 572 1.71 -2.87 -44.57
C ARG A 572 1.43 -4.18 -45.30
N ASP A 573 0.84 -4.12 -46.49
CA ASP A 573 0.43 -5.31 -47.25
C ASP A 573 -0.49 -6.26 -46.44
N GLY A 574 -1.32 -5.72 -45.53
CA GLY A 574 -2.18 -6.49 -44.64
C GLY A 574 -1.45 -7.22 -43.50
N ILE A 575 -0.17 -6.92 -43.28
CA ILE A 575 0.65 -7.46 -42.20
C ILE A 575 0.88 -6.34 -41.16
N PRO A 576 0.64 -6.60 -39.85
CA PRO A 576 0.89 -5.62 -38.80
C PRO A 576 2.35 -5.14 -38.78
N VAL A 577 2.53 -3.82 -38.69
CA VAL A 577 3.85 -3.20 -38.53
C VAL A 577 4.18 -3.06 -37.05
N ILE A 578 5.40 -3.43 -36.68
CA ILE A 578 5.89 -3.36 -35.30
C ILE A 578 6.72 -2.08 -35.11
N GLY A 579 6.35 -1.28 -34.11
CA GLY A 579 7.15 -0.18 -33.61
C GLY A 579 8.30 -0.69 -32.75
N VAL A 580 9.53 -0.34 -33.10
CA VAL A 580 10.73 -0.68 -32.33
C VAL A 580 11.25 0.59 -31.67
N VAL A 581 11.00 0.73 -30.37
CA VAL A 581 11.41 1.93 -29.63
C VAL A 581 12.92 1.95 -29.48
N ALA A 582 13.57 2.93 -30.13
CA ALA A 582 15.01 2.93 -30.33
C ALA A 582 15.78 3.54 -29.15
N ILE A 583 15.80 2.84 -28.01
CA ILE A 583 16.37 3.31 -26.74
C ILE A 583 17.25 2.26 -26.05
N ASN A 584 17.91 1.40 -26.83
CA ASN A 584 18.73 0.30 -26.33
C ASN A 584 19.66 0.75 -25.19
N GLY A 585 19.58 0.05 -24.06
CA GLY A 585 20.42 0.27 -22.88
C GLY A 585 19.95 1.39 -21.92
N SER A 586 18.78 2.00 -22.13
CA SER A 586 18.29 3.12 -21.30
C SER A 586 17.03 2.74 -20.51
N ASP A 587 17.18 2.15 -19.32
CA ASP A 587 16.05 1.69 -18.49
C ASP A 587 15.03 2.80 -18.15
N ASP A 588 15.51 4.02 -17.91
CA ASP A 588 14.66 5.18 -17.71
C ASP A 588 13.72 5.37 -18.91
N MET A 589 14.26 5.52 -20.12
CA MET A 589 13.48 5.75 -21.34
C MET A 589 12.50 4.60 -21.65
N ARG A 590 12.80 3.37 -21.21
CA ARG A 590 11.85 2.24 -21.33
C ARG A 590 10.63 2.47 -20.47
N SER A 591 10.83 2.97 -19.25
CA SER A 591 9.73 3.40 -18.38
C SER A 591 8.90 4.53 -18.98
N LEU A 592 9.52 5.52 -19.64
CA LEU A 592 8.74 6.55 -20.37
C LEU A 592 7.90 5.96 -21.51
N SER A 593 8.43 4.95 -22.20
CA SER A 593 7.71 4.24 -23.26
C SER A 593 6.46 3.55 -22.72
N LEU A 594 6.59 2.88 -21.58
CA LEU A 594 5.45 2.28 -20.85
C LEU A 594 4.46 3.34 -20.35
N ALA A 595 4.93 4.53 -19.96
CA ALA A 595 4.05 5.63 -19.58
C ALA A 595 3.31 6.28 -20.77
N SER A 596 3.77 6.04 -22.01
CA SER A 596 3.31 6.73 -23.21
C SER A 596 2.47 5.87 -24.15
N PHE A 597 2.25 4.59 -23.82
CA PHE A 597 1.52 3.67 -24.67
C PHE A 597 0.63 2.77 -23.84
N ASP A 598 -0.65 2.72 -24.16
CA ASP A 598 -1.59 1.79 -23.55
C ASP A 598 -1.65 0.51 -24.39
N GLY A 599 -1.13 -0.60 -23.85
CA GLY A 599 -1.15 -1.90 -24.50
C GLY A 599 0.03 -2.80 -24.11
N PRO A 600 -0.01 -4.09 -24.49
CA PRO A 600 1.09 -5.01 -24.22
C PRO A 600 2.30 -4.62 -25.06
N VAL A 601 3.48 -4.69 -24.46
CA VAL A 601 4.74 -4.50 -25.18
C VAL A 601 5.69 -5.66 -24.91
N VAL A 602 6.63 -5.86 -25.82
CA VAL A 602 7.76 -6.75 -25.58
C VAL A 602 8.95 -5.90 -25.10
N LEU A 603 9.30 -6.07 -23.83
CA LEU A 603 10.45 -5.43 -23.19
C LEU A 603 11.70 -6.30 -23.40
N ARG A 604 12.70 -5.72 -24.06
CA ARG A 604 13.99 -6.37 -24.28
C ARG A 604 14.97 -6.01 -23.15
N LYS A 605 15.62 -7.02 -22.57
CA LYS A 605 16.87 -6.84 -21.80
C LYS A 605 18.06 -7.31 -22.62
N LYS A 606 18.54 -8.54 -22.40
CA LYS A 606 19.71 -9.12 -23.07
C LYS A 606 19.33 -10.15 -24.14
N ALA A 607 18.07 -10.21 -24.55
CA ALA A 607 17.69 -11.02 -25.71
C ALA A 607 18.06 -10.30 -27.01
N CYS A 608 18.27 -11.05 -28.09
CA CYS A 608 18.49 -10.46 -29.41
C CYS A 608 17.17 -9.89 -29.98
N LEU A 609 17.30 -8.96 -30.93
CA LEU A 609 16.14 -8.31 -31.57
C LEU A 609 15.22 -9.32 -32.27
N SER A 610 15.79 -10.30 -32.97
CA SER A 610 15.02 -11.32 -33.69
C SER A 610 14.06 -12.10 -32.77
N CYS A 611 14.55 -12.56 -31.60
CA CYS A 611 13.71 -13.24 -30.63
C CYS A 611 12.61 -12.34 -30.05
N CYS A 612 12.89 -11.04 -29.85
CA CYS A 612 11.87 -10.10 -29.39
C CYS A 612 10.78 -9.88 -30.44
N LEU A 613 11.15 -9.77 -31.72
CA LEU A 613 10.20 -9.64 -32.83
C LEU A 613 9.35 -10.90 -33.01
N ASP A 614 9.93 -12.10 -32.87
CA ASP A 614 9.17 -13.36 -32.92
C ASP A 614 8.09 -13.41 -31.83
N VAL A 615 8.47 -13.11 -30.58
CA VAL A 615 7.50 -13.04 -29.47
C VAL A 615 6.45 -11.97 -29.74
N CYS A 616 6.86 -10.78 -30.19
CA CYS A 616 5.95 -9.67 -30.50
C CYS A 616 4.86 -10.09 -31.49
N ARG A 617 5.26 -10.74 -32.60
CA ARG A 617 4.33 -11.23 -33.63
C ARG A 617 3.40 -12.31 -33.10
N ARG A 618 3.96 -13.32 -32.44
CA ARG A 618 3.19 -14.48 -31.97
C ARG A 618 2.23 -14.13 -30.82
N ALA A 619 2.57 -13.12 -30.02
CA ALA A 619 1.73 -12.61 -28.94
C ALA A 619 0.76 -11.51 -29.41
N GLY A 620 0.81 -11.09 -30.67
CA GLY A 620 -0.04 -10.02 -31.21
C GLY A 620 0.26 -8.64 -30.62
N CYS A 621 1.50 -8.38 -30.21
CA CYS A 621 1.94 -7.07 -29.74
C CYS A 621 2.38 -6.20 -30.94
N SER A 622 2.18 -4.88 -30.83
CA SER A 622 2.57 -3.91 -31.86
C SER A 622 3.88 -3.18 -31.56
N VAL A 623 4.46 -3.39 -30.37
CA VAL A 623 5.60 -2.61 -29.89
C VAL A 623 6.66 -3.51 -29.23
N VAL A 624 7.92 -3.29 -29.63
CA VAL A 624 9.12 -3.78 -28.93
C VAL A 624 9.88 -2.59 -28.36
N VAL A 625 10.22 -2.65 -27.08
CA VAL A 625 11.02 -1.63 -26.39
C VAL A 625 12.42 -2.17 -26.17
N LEU A 626 13.44 -1.57 -26.81
CA LEU A 626 14.81 -2.10 -26.89
C LEU A 626 15.65 -1.96 -25.64
#